data_AF-H3ACY2-F1
#
_entry.id   AF-H3ACY2-F1
#
_cell.length_a   1.000
_cell.length_b   1.000
_cell.length_c   1.000
_cell.angle_alpha   90.00
_cell.angle_beta   90.00
_cell.angle_gamma   90.00
#
_symmetry.space_group_name_H-M   'P 1'
#
loop_
_entity.id
_entity.type
_entity.pdbx_description
1 polymer ?
#
loop_
_entity_poly.entity_id
_entity_poly.type
_entity_poly.pdbx_seq_one_letter_code
_entity_poly.pdbx_strand_id
1 'polypeptide(L)'
;FAEFFRELLENAEKSLNDMFVRTYGQLYIKNSEVFQDLFTELKRYYTGGNVNLEDMLNDFWARLLERIFQLVNPQFQFPDEYLECISKYTDQLKPFGDVPRKMKVQVTRAFIAARTFVQGLTVGREVANRVSKV
;
A
#
# COMPACT_ATOMS: atom_id res chain seq x y z
N PHE A 1 20.87 5.20 1.73
CA PHE A 1 19.50 5.38 2.29
C PHE A 1 18.43 5.35 1.23
N ALA A 2 18.52 6.16 0.16
CA ALA A 2 17.52 6.14 -0.90
C ALA A 2 17.30 4.73 -1.51
N GLU A 3 18.42 4.07 -1.84
CA GLU A 3 18.47 2.69 -2.34
C GLU A 3 17.98 1.68 -1.31
N PHE A 4 18.46 1.77 -0.06
CA PHE A 4 18.04 0.89 1.04
C PHE A 4 16.50 0.83 1.21
N PHE A 5 15.80 1.97 1.23
CA PHE A 5 14.35 1.96 1.35
C PHE A 5 13.63 1.43 0.11
N ARG A 6 14.21 1.64 -1.09
CA ARG A 6 13.69 1.04 -2.33
C ARG A 6 13.81 -0.48 -2.29
N GLU A 7 14.98 -1.00 -1.93
CA GLU A 7 15.22 -2.44 -1.78
C GLU A 7 14.33 -3.04 -0.69
N LEU A 8 14.12 -2.35 0.42
CA LEU A 8 13.20 -2.80 1.48
C LEU A 8 11.78 -2.98 0.94
N LEU A 9 11.30 -2.06 0.10
CA LEU A 9 9.97 -2.12 -0.49
C LEU A 9 9.86 -3.22 -1.55
N GLU A 10 10.87 -3.39 -2.40
CA GLU A 10 10.96 -4.48 -3.38
C GLU A 10 11.00 -5.86 -2.70
N ASN A 11 11.77 -5.98 -1.61
CA ASN A 11 11.84 -7.21 -0.83
C ASN A 11 10.51 -7.54 -0.13
N ALA A 12 9.81 -6.52 0.39
CA ALA A 12 8.49 -6.70 1.00
C ALA A 12 7.45 -7.18 -0.02
N GLU A 13 7.44 -6.60 -1.23
CA GLU A 13 6.55 -7.02 -2.32
C GLU A 13 6.84 -8.47 -2.76
N LYS A 14 8.11 -8.78 -2.99
CA LYS A 14 8.53 -10.13 -3.36
C LYS A 14 8.18 -11.15 -2.28
N SER A 15 8.45 -10.83 -1.02
CA SER A 15 8.15 -11.72 0.11
C SER A 15 6.65 -11.97 0.25
N LEU A 16 5.82 -10.93 0.08
CA LEU A 16 4.36 -11.08 0.07
C LEU A 16 3.93 -11.98 -1.08
N ASN A 17 4.40 -11.72 -2.29
CA ASN A 17 4.04 -12.49 -3.47
C ASN A 17 4.45 -13.96 -3.33
N ASP A 18 5.69 -14.23 -2.93
CA ASP A 18 6.20 -15.60 -2.76
C ASP A 18 5.40 -16.37 -1.70
N MET A 19 5.06 -15.72 -0.58
CA MET A 19 4.24 -16.33 0.47
C MET A 19 2.81 -16.58 -0.03
N PHE A 20 2.18 -15.60 -0.65
CA PHE A 20 0.77 -15.70 -1.07
C PHE A 20 0.57 -16.68 -2.22
N VAL A 21 1.52 -16.76 -3.17
CA VAL A 21 1.51 -17.82 -4.20
C VAL A 21 1.58 -19.20 -3.56
N ARG A 22 2.44 -19.39 -2.54
CA ARG A 22 2.56 -20.69 -1.85
C ARG A 22 1.33 -21.03 -1.02
N THR A 23 0.72 -20.06 -0.35
CA THR A 23 -0.41 -20.28 0.57
C THR A 23 -1.76 -20.35 -0.16
N TYR A 24 -2.01 -19.46 -1.13
CA TYR A 24 -3.31 -19.30 -1.79
C TYR A 24 -3.31 -19.72 -3.26
N GLY A 25 -2.14 -19.99 -3.86
CA GLY A 25 -2.01 -20.52 -5.20
C GLY A 25 -2.75 -19.69 -6.25
N GLN A 26 -3.55 -20.37 -7.07
CA GLN A 26 -4.29 -19.75 -8.18
C GLN A 26 -5.30 -18.69 -7.74
N LEU A 27 -5.83 -18.78 -6.52
CA LEU A 27 -6.74 -17.77 -5.99
C LEU A 27 -6.04 -16.42 -5.89
N TYR A 28 -4.82 -16.40 -5.35
CA TYR A 28 -4.03 -15.18 -5.29
C TYR A 28 -3.57 -14.73 -6.68
N ILE A 29 -3.05 -15.64 -7.52
CA ILE A 29 -2.52 -15.28 -8.85
C ILE A 29 -3.56 -14.56 -9.71
N LYS A 30 -4.84 -14.96 -9.64
CA LYS A 30 -5.93 -14.31 -10.40
C LYS A 30 -6.37 -12.96 -9.84
N ASN A 31 -5.96 -12.62 -8.62
CA ASN A 31 -6.40 -11.43 -7.88
C ASN A 31 -5.22 -10.59 -7.37
N SER A 32 -3.99 -10.89 -7.82
CA SER A 32 -2.76 -10.30 -7.30
C SER A 32 -2.61 -8.82 -7.63
N GLU A 33 -3.31 -8.34 -8.67
CA GLU A 33 -3.37 -6.94 -9.08
C GLU A 33 -3.66 -5.99 -7.91
N VAL A 34 -4.57 -6.35 -7.01
CA VAL A 34 -4.91 -5.52 -5.82
C VAL A 34 -3.68 -5.25 -4.95
N PHE A 35 -2.76 -6.22 -4.83
CA PHE A 35 -1.52 -6.07 -4.07
C PHE A 35 -0.42 -5.38 -4.91
N GLN A 36 -0.35 -5.65 -6.21
CA GLN A 36 0.61 -4.99 -7.11
C GLN A 36 0.36 -3.48 -7.20
N ASP A 37 -0.91 -3.07 -7.27
CA ASP A 37 -1.32 -1.66 -7.24
C ASP A 37 -0.91 -0.98 -5.93
N LEU A 38 -1.12 -1.64 -4.78
CA LEU A 38 -0.68 -1.14 -3.48
C LEU A 38 0.83 -0.86 -3.46
N PHE A 39 1.66 -1.80 -3.90
CA PHE A 39 3.11 -1.60 -3.93
C PHE A 39 3.54 -0.55 -4.95
N THR A 40 2.84 -0.46 -6.09
CA THR A 40 3.07 0.59 -7.09
C THR A 40 2.83 1.98 -6.51
N GLU A 41 1.73 2.18 -5.80
CA GLU A 41 1.41 3.47 -5.18
C GLU A 41 2.33 3.79 -3.99
N LEU A 42 2.75 2.79 -3.20
CA LEU A 42 3.78 2.97 -2.16
C LEU A 42 5.12 3.45 -2.75
N LYS A 43 5.55 2.84 -3.86
CA LYS A 43 6.76 3.28 -4.59
C LYS A 43 6.60 4.70 -5.12
N ARG A 44 5.43 5.01 -5.70
CA ARG A 44 5.11 6.35 -6.24
C ARG A 44 5.11 7.41 -5.15
N TYR A 45 4.54 7.13 -3.98
CA TYR A 45 4.61 8.03 -2.84
C TYR A 45 6.06 8.30 -2.43
N TYR A 46 6.88 7.24 -2.33
CA TYR A 46 8.26 7.36 -1.90
C TYR A 46 9.12 8.19 -2.88
N THR A 47 8.94 8.02 -4.19
CA THR A 47 9.72 8.74 -5.21
C THR A 47 9.32 10.20 -5.41
N GLY A 48 8.33 10.70 -4.67
CA GLY A 48 7.95 12.11 -4.71
C GLY A 48 6.55 12.38 -5.28
N GLY A 49 5.79 11.35 -5.64
CA GLY A 49 4.42 11.50 -6.14
C GLY A 49 3.52 12.25 -5.17
N ASN A 50 2.57 13.01 -5.73
CA ASN A 50 1.49 13.66 -4.98
C ASN A 50 0.39 12.63 -4.67
N VAL A 51 0.67 11.72 -3.74
CA VAL A 51 -0.23 10.64 -3.32
C VAL A 51 -0.58 10.85 -1.85
N ASN A 52 -1.87 10.78 -1.51
CA ASN A 52 -2.28 10.70 -0.11
C ASN A 52 -2.20 9.24 0.33
N LEU A 53 -1.26 8.93 1.23
CA LEU A 53 -1.06 7.56 1.73
C LEU A 53 -2.30 7.02 2.46
N GLU A 54 -3.00 7.87 3.21
CA GLU A 54 -4.15 7.39 3.98
C GLU A 54 -5.30 6.99 3.06
N ASP A 55 -5.60 7.82 2.05
CA ASP A 55 -6.65 7.54 1.06
C ASP A 55 -6.29 6.30 0.25
N MET A 56 -5.06 6.20 -0.23
CA MET A 56 -4.58 5.03 -0.99
C MET A 56 -4.69 3.73 -0.17
N LEU A 57 -4.35 3.76 1.12
CA LEU A 57 -4.49 2.59 1.98
C LEU A 57 -5.97 2.27 2.23
N ASN A 58 -6.84 3.26 2.41
CA ASN A 58 -8.27 3.03 2.55
C ASN A 58 -8.84 2.37 1.27
N ASP A 59 -8.46 2.88 0.09
CA ASP A 59 -8.89 2.33 -1.20
C ASP A 59 -8.42 0.89 -1.41
N PHE A 60 -7.18 0.57 -1.02
CA PHE A 60 -6.67 -0.81 -1.04
C PHE A 60 -7.57 -1.74 -0.22
N TRP A 61 -7.93 -1.35 1.01
CA TRP A 61 -8.76 -2.19 1.87
C TRP A 61 -10.20 -2.32 1.38
N ALA A 62 -10.77 -1.28 0.77
CA ALA A 62 -12.09 -1.34 0.15
C ALA A 62 -12.09 -2.34 -1.04
N ARG A 63 -11.15 -2.18 -1.98
CA ARG A 63 -11.02 -3.10 -3.13
C ARG A 63 -10.75 -4.54 -2.69
N LEU A 64 -9.92 -4.72 -1.66
CA LEU A 64 -9.63 -6.04 -1.12
C LEU A 64 -10.89 -6.68 -0.48
N LEU A 65 -11.70 -5.89 0.23
CA LEU A 65 -12.95 -6.36 0.81
C LEU A 65 -13.92 -6.84 -0.28
N GLU A 66 -14.15 -6.01 -1.30
CA GLU A 66 -15.05 -6.32 -2.40
C GLU A 66 -14.62 -7.60 -3.11
N ARG A 67 -13.31 -7.73 -3.40
CA ARG A 67 -12.75 -8.93 -4.04
C ARG A 67 -12.91 -10.17 -3.17
N ILE A 68 -12.57 -10.11 -1.89
CA ILE A 68 -12.71 -11.25 -0.97
C ILE A 68 -14.18 -11.63 -0.80
N PHE A 69 -15.07 -10.64 -0.70
CA PHE A 69 -16.50 -10.88 -0.52
C PHE A 69 -17.09 -11.68 -1.70
N GLN A 70 -16.73 -11.32 -2.93
CA GLN A 70 -17.10 -12.08 -4.13
C GLN A 70 -16.50 -13.50 -4.12
N LEU A 71 -15.23 -13.64 -3.72
CA LEU A 71 -14.54 -14.94 -3.71
C LEU A 71 -15.12 -15.92 -2.67
N VAL A 72 -15.60 -15.42 -1.53
CA VAL A 72 -16.20 -16.24 -0.47
C VAL A 72 -17.67 -16.57 -0.77
N ASN A 73 -18.31 -15.82 -1.66
CA ASN A 73 -19.73 -15.99 -2.03
C ASN A 73 -19.92 -16.22 -3.54
N PRO A 74 -19.24 -17.20 -4.16
CA PRO A 74 -19.22 -17.39 -5.61
C PRO A 74 -20.58 -17.79 -6.21
N GLN A 75 -21.52 -18.26 -5.38
CA GLN A 75 -22.88 -18.61 -5.78
C GLN A 75 -23.77 -17.39 -6.07
N PHE A 76 -23.33 -16.19 -5.69
CA PHE A 76 -24.07 -14.95 -5.89
C PHE A 76 -23.33 -14.02 -6.84
N GLN A 77 -24.09 -13.23 -7.59
CA GLN A 77 -23.56 -12.09 -8.34
C GLN A 77 -23.96 -10.82 -7.60
N PHE A 78 -22.98 -9.97 -7.33
CA PHE A 78 -23.17 -8.71 -6.62
C PHE A 78 -22.97 -7.56 -7.61
N PRO A 79 -23.97 -6.69 -7.79
CA PRO A 79 -23.80 -5.49 -8.60
C PRO A 79 -22.88 -4.50 -7.86
N ASP A 80 -22.28 -3.58 -8.61
CA ASP A 80 -21.29 -2.63 -8.07
C ASP A 80 -21.89 -1.78 -6.95
N GLU A 81 -23.15 -1.37 -7.05
CA GLU A 81 -23.83 -0.59 -5.99
C GLU A 81 -23.93 -1.36 -4.66
N TYR A 82 -24.02 -2.70 -4.73
CA TYR A 82 -24.03 -3.54 -3.53
C TYR A 82 -22.64 -3.62 -2.90
N LEU A 83 -21.60 -3.74 -3.71
CA LEU A 83 -20.21 -3.77 -3.24
C LEU A 83 -19.81 -2.43 -2.62
N GLU A 84 -20.16 -1.31 -3.27
CA GLU A 84 -19.98 0.03 -2.69
C GLU A 84 -20.72 0.18 -1.36
N CYS A 85 -21.92 -0.38 -1.25
CA CYS A 85 -22.69 -0.39 -0.01
C CYS A 85 -21.94 -1.13 1.10
N ILE A 86 -21.38 -2.32 0.83
CA ILE A 86 -20.57 -3.06 1.79
C ILE A 86 -19.37 -2.24 2.25
N SER A 87 -18.66 -1.61 1.31
CA SER A 87 -17.49 -0.78 1.59
C SER A 87 -17.81 0.35 2.59
N LYS A 88 -19.03 0.89 2.60
CA LYS A 88 -19.49 1.89 3.60
C LYS A 88 -19.63 1.37 5.02
N TYR A 89 -19.86 0.06 5.21
CA TYR A 89 -20.01 -0.56 6.55
C TYR A 89 -18.71 -1.14 7.09
N THR A 90 -17.59 -1.02 6.37
CA THR A 90 -16.29 -1.60 6.73
C THR A 90 -15.82 -1.18 8.13
N ASP A 91 -15.99 0.10 8.50
CA ASP A 91 -15.55 0.62 9.79
C ASP A 91 -16.36 0.06 10.98
N GLN A 92 -17.64 -0.23 10.76
CA GLN A 92 -18.52 -0.80 11.76
C GLN A 92 -18.29 -2.31 11.92
N LEU A 93 -18.22 -3.04 10.81
CA LEU A 93 -18.15 -4.50 10.81
C LEU A 93 -16.74 -5.04 11.01
N LYS A 94 -15.72 -4.25 10.66
CA LYS A 94 -14.30 -4.60 10.79
C LYS A 94 -13.99 -6.00 10.24
N PRO A 95 -14.25 -6.28 8.94
CA PRO A 95 -14.03 -7.60 8.36
C PRO A 95 -12.58 -8.08 8.46
N PHE A 96 -11.62 -7.14 8.50
CA PHE A 96 -10.20 -7.40 8.70
C PHE A 96 -9.71 -7.08 10.14
N GLY A 97 -10.64 -6.97 11.09
CA GLY A 97 -10.34 -6.61 12.47
C GLY A 97 -9.68 -5.22 12.58
N ASP A 98 -8.60 -5.14 13.35
CA ASP A 98 -7.85 -3.88 13.54
C ASP A 98 -6.62 -3.73 12.62
N VAL A 99 -6.41 -4.68 11.71
CA VAL A 99 -5.27 -4.71 10.79
C VAL A 99 -5.23 -3.49 9.87
N PRO A 100 -6.33 -3.07 9.20
CA PRO A 100 -6.30 -1.88 8.35
C PRO A 100 -5.87 -0.61 9.08
N ARG A 101 -6.40 -0.40 10.29
CA ARG A 101 -6.08 0.75 11.14
C ARG A 101 -4.62 0.73 11.58
N LYS A 102 -4.12 -0.43 12.05
CA LYS A 102 -2.73 -0.58 12.48
C LYS A 102 -1.76 -0.36 11.32
N MET A 103 -2.03 -0.98 10.17
CA MET A 103 -1.23 -0.84 8.96
C MET A 103 -1.20 0.62 8.52
N LYS A 104 -2.35 1.30 8.45
CA LYS A 104 -2.41 2.72 8.09
C LYS A 104 -1.50 3.58 8.96
N VAL A 105 -1.62 3.47 10.28
CA VAL A 105 -0.79 4.26 11.21
C VAL A 105 0.71 3.95 11.05
N GLN A 106 1.08 2.67 10.93
CA GLN A 106 2.48 2.27 10.84
C GLN A 106 3.11 2.64 9.50
N VAL A 107 2.44 2.35 8.39
CA VAL A 107 2.91 2.61 7.03
C VAL A 107 3.01 4.12 6.79
N THR A 108 1.98 4.90 7.13
CA THR A 108 2.02 6.36 6.96
C THR A 108 3.21 6.99 7.70
N ARG A 109 3.42 6.62 8.97
CA ARG A 109 4.55 7.14 9.75
C ARG A 109 5.91 6.74 9.18
N ALA A 110 6.06 5.46 8.81
CA ALA A 110 7.32 4.95 8.27
C ALA A 110 7.69 5.62 6.94
N PHE A 111 6.74 5.76 6.02
CA PHE A 111 6.98 6.35 4.71
C PHE A 111 7.23 7.85 4.77
N ILE A 112 6.50 8.59 5.60
CA ILE A 112 6.78 10.02 5.83
C ILE A 112 8.22 10.19 6.36
N ALA A 113 8.59 9.44 7.40
CA ALA A 113 9.91 9.53 7.99
C ALA A 113 11.03 9.19 6.99
N ALA A 114 10.88 8.08 6.23
CA ALA A 114 11.85 7.67 5.22
C ALA A 114 12.01 8.71 4.11
N ARG A 115 10.88 9.22 3.56
CA ARG A 115 10.87 10.24 2.50
C ARG A 115 11.51 11.54 2.96
N THR A 116 11.09 12.06 4.12
CA THR A 116 11.63 13.31 4.67
C THR A 116 13.12 13.18 4.99
N PHE A 117 13.57 12.04 5.53
CA PHE A 117 14.98 11.80 5.81
C PHE A 117 15.84 11.82 4.55
N VAL A 118 15.44 11.10 3.49
CA VAL A 118 16.16 11.07 2.22
C VAL A 118 16.17 12.44 1.55
N GLN A 119 15.03 13.14 1.52
CA GLN A 119 14.93 14.50 0.98
C GLN A 119 15.82 15.48 1.75
N GLY A 120 15.83 15.41 3.08
CA GLY A 120 16.67 16.25 3.94
C GLY A 120 18.15 16.08 3.65
N LEU A 121 18.62 14.83 3.48
CA LEU A 121 20.01 14.56 3.09
C LEU A 121 20.37 15.13 1.72
N THR A 122 19.47 15.03 0.74
CA THR A 122 19.67 15.60 -0.60
C THR A 122 19.77 17.12 -0.55
N VAL A 123 18.83 17.79 0.13
CA VAL A 123 18.84 19.25 0.29
C VAL A 123 20.10 19.70 1.04
N GLY A 124 20.48 19.01 2.12
CA GLY A 124 21.69 19.33 2.88
C GLY A 124 22.96 19.27 2.01
N ARG A 125 23.09 18.22 1.18
CA ARG A 125 24.20 18.10 0.21
C ARG A 125 24.18 19.25 -0.81
N GLU A 126 23.02 19.60 -1.35
CA GLU A 126 22.89 20.68 -2.33
C GLU A 126 23.31 22.03 -1.75
N VAL A 127 22.86 22.35 -0.53
CA VAL A 127 23.24 23.59 0.16
C VAL A 127 24.74 23.65 0.41
N ALA A 128 25.34 22.57 0.95
CA ALA A 128 26.78 22.51 1.20
C ALA A 128 27.60 22.74 -0.08
N ASN A 129 27.20 22.12 -1.19
CA ASN A 129 27.86 22.29 -2.49
C ASN A 129 27.71 23.69 -3.08
N ARG A 130 26.61 24.39 -2.79
CA ARG A 130 26.42 25.78 -3.23
C ARG A 130 27.31 26.72 -2.42
N VAL A 131 27.37 26.53 -1.10
CA VAL A 131 28.19 27.35 -0.21
C VAL A 131 29.68 27.14 -0.46
N SER A 132 30.12 25.92 -0.78
CA SER A 132 31.55 25.65 -1.06
C SER A 132 32.07 26.24 -2.38
N LYS A 133 31.20 26.81 -3.21
CA LYS A 133 31.55 27.46 -4.49
C LYS A 133 31.58 28.99 -4.38
N VAL A 134 31.27 29.52 -3.21
CA VAL A 134 31.42 30.93 -2.82
C VAL A 134 32.77 31.11 -2.15
#